data_AF-A0A954EWV7-F1
#
_entry.id   AF-A0A954EWV7-F1
#
_cell.length_a   1.000
_cell.length_b   1.000
_cell.length_c   1.000
_cell.angle_alpha   90.00
_cell.angle_beta   90.00
_cell.angle_gamma   90.00
#
_symmetry.space_group_name_H-M   'P 1'
#
loop_
_entity.id
_entity.type
_entity.pdbx_description
1 polymer ?
#
loop_
_entity_poly.entity_id
_entity_poly.type
_entity_poly.pdbx_seq_one_letter_code
_entity_poly.pdbx_strand_id
1 'polypeptide(L)'
;MAEKAWGGRFTEPTNAQVELFTESISFDARLAAVDVQGSQAHATMLAKVGLISDDERDQICSALDDILAEIQRGEMEFRPSLEDIHMHI
;
A
#
# COMPACT_ATOMS: atom_id res chain seq x y z
N MET A 1 5.97 -15.90 -4.57
CA MET A 1 5.03 -14.85 -4.15
C MET A 1 4.28 -14.42 -5.40
N ALA A 2 2.95 -14.26 -5.35
CA ALA A 2 2.22 -13.70 -6.48
C ALA A 2 2.67 -12.24 -6.68
N GLU A 3 2.78 -11.78 -7.92
CA GLU A 3 3.20 -10.40 -8.25
C GLU A 3 2.19 -9.35 -7.77
N LYS A 4 0.93 -9.78 -7.60
CA LYS A 4 -0.18 -9.00 -7.04
C LYS A 4 -0.68 -9.63 -5.75
N ALA A 5 -1.18 -8.82 -4.82
CA ALA A 5 -1.69 -9.27 -3.52
C ALA A 5 -2.76 -10.39 -3.64
N TRP A 6 -3.52 -10.40 -4.73
CA TRP A 6 -4.61 -11.34 -5.00
C TRP A 6 -4.30 -12.37 -6.12
N GLY A 7 -3.11 -12.33 -6.73
CA GLY A 7 -2.78 -13.10 -7.93
C GLY A 7 -2.75 -14.63 -7.73
N GLY A 8 -2.71 -15.13 -6.50
CA GLY A 8 -2.56 -16.56 -6.19
C GLY A 8 -3.69 -17.46 -6.70
N ARG A 9 -4.82 -16.91 -7.16
CA ARG A 9 -5.95 -17.68 -7.70
C ARG A 9 -5.92 -17.88 -9.22
N PHE A 10 -5.08 -17.11 -9.93
CA PHE A 10 -5.01 -17.07 -11.38
C PHE A 10 -3.75 -17.75 -11.90
N THR A 11 -3.84 -18.39 -13.06
CA THR A 11 -2.71 -19.05 -13.73
C THR A 11 -2.08 -18.20 -14.83
N GLU A 12 -2.72 -17.09 -15.19
CA GLU A 12 -2.31 -16.16 -16.25
C GLU A 12 -2.28 -14.72 -15.70
N PRO A 13 -1.42 -13.84 -16.25
CA PRO A 13 -1.36 -12.45 -15.86
C PRO A 13 -2.66 -11.70 -16.23
N THR A 14 -2.95 -10.62 -15.51
CA THR A 14 -4.04 -9.72 -15.87
C THR A 14 -3.76 -9.06 -17.21
N ASN A 15 -4.77 -8.95 -18.06
CA ASN A 15 -4.62 -8.23 -19.32
C ASN A 15 -4.40 -6.73 -19.05
N ALA A 16 -3.44 -6.11 -19.74
CA ALA A 16 -3.11 -4.69 -19.55
C ALA A 16 -4.30 -3.73 -19.74
N GLN A 17 -5.26 -4.06 -20.62
CA GLN A 17 -6.47 -3.26 -20.78
C GLN A 17 -7.40 -3.35 -19.57
N VAL A 18 -7.44 -4.50 -18.90
CA VAL A 18 -8.18 -4.66 -17.66
C VAL A 18 -7.51 -3.84 -16.57
N GLU A 19 -6.18 -3.92 -16.43
CA GLU A 19 -5.43 -3.13 -15.43
C GLU A 19 -5.68 -1.64 -15.57
N LEU A 20 -5.56 -1.09 -16.79
CA LEU A 20 -5.81 0.33 -17.05
C LEU A 20 -7.26 0.73 -16.80
N PHE A 21 -8.21 -0.17 -17.01
CA PHE A 21 -9.63 0.11 -16.78
C PHE A 21 -9.99 0.05 -15.29
N THR A 22 -9.31 -0.81 -14.52
CA THR A 22 -9.64 -1.07 -13.10
C THR A 22 -8.77 -0.32 -12.12
N GLU A 23 -7.62 0.22 -12.55
CA GLU A 23 -6.78 1.03 -11.68
C GLU A 23 -7.55 2.24 -11.12
N SER A 24 -7.28 2.55 -9.86
CA SER A 24 -7.77 3.76 -9.21
C SER A 24 -6.64 4.71 -8.81
N ILE A 25 -5.38 4.30 -8.94
CA ILE A 25 -4.22 5.12 -8.57
C ILE A 25 -4.21 6.49 -9.24
N SER A 26 -4.72 6.60 -10.46
CA SER A 26 -4.82 7.87 -11.20
C SER A 26 -5.69 8.93 -10.51
N PHE A 27 -6.53 8.55 -9.54
CA PHE A 27 -7.38 9.48 -8.79
C PHE A 27 -7.42 9.26 -7.26
N ASP A 28 -7.06 8.08 -6.76
CA ASP A 28 -7.13 7.76 -5.33
C ASP A 28 -5.85 8.09 -4.55
N ALA A 29 -4.73 8.41 -5.23
CA ALA A 29 -3.47 8.83 -4.60
C ALA A 29 -3.65 10.00 -3.61
N ARG A 30 -4.70 10.82 -3.80
CA ARG A 30 -5.12 11.87 -2.86
C ARG A 30 -5.47 11.35 -1.45
N LEU A 31 -5.68 10.05 -1.29
CA LEU A 31 -6.04 9.39 -0.04
C LEU A 31 -4.82 8.84 0.72
N ALA A 32 -3.59 8.98 0.20
CA ALA A 32 -2.37 8.45 0.81
C ALA A 32 -2.24 8.78 2.32
N ALA A 33 -2.55 10.01 2.72
CA ALA A 33 -2.43 10.43 4.11
C ALA A 33 -3.39 9.68 5.04
N VAL A 34 -4.62 9.38 4.60
CA VAL A 34 -5.59 8.65 5.42
C VAL A 34 -5.36 7.15 5.38
N ASP A 35 -4.81 6.64 4.28
CA ASP A 35 -4.39 5.24 4.17
C ASP A 35 -3.24 4.92 5.13
N VAL A 36 -2.19 5.77 5.13
CA VAL A 36 -1.07 5.69 6.09
C VAL A 36 -1.55 5.73 7.54
N GLN A 37 -2.47 6.64 7.88
CA GLN A 37 -3.03 6.70 9.23
C GLN A 37 -3.79 5.42 9.60
N GLY A 38 -4.57 4.86 8.67
CA GLY A 38 -5.26 3.58 8.85
C GLY A 38 -4.27 2.43 9.07
N SER A 39 -3.21 2.38 8.27
CA SER A 39 -2.14 1.38 8.34
C SER A 39 -1.35 1.45 9.66
N GLN A 40 -1.03 2.65 10.14
CA GLN A 40 -0.40 2.86 11.47
C GLN A 40 -1.30 2.38 12.61
N ALA A 41 -2.60 2.68 12.54
CA ALA A 41 -3.58 2.20 13.52
C ALA A 41 -3.67 0.66 13.50
N HIS A 42 -3.63 0.06 12.31
CA HIS A 42 -3.63 -1.39 12.15
C HIS A 42 -2.36 -2.03 12.71
N ALA A 43 -1.17 -1.51 12.39
CA ALA A 43 0.10 -1.97 12.95
C ALA A 43 0.10 -1.89 14.49
N THR A 44 -0.41 -0.80 15.05
CA THR A 44 -0.56 -0.62 16.50
C THR A 44 -1.47 -1.69 17.11
N MET A 45 -2.58 -2.01 16.44
CA MET A 45 -3.48 -3.06 16.87
C MET A 45 -2.80 -4.44 16.82
N LEU A 46 -2.07 -4.75 15.74
CA LEU A 46 -1.34 -6.01 15.58
C LEU A 46 -0.32 -6.23 16.70
N ALA A 47 0.41 -5.19 17.10
CA ALA A 47 1.32 -5.25 18.24
C ALA A 47 0.59 -5.50 19.55
N LYS A 48 -0.53 -4.79 19.77
CA LYS A 48 -1.35 -4.94 20.97
C LYS A 48 -1.90 -6.36 21.15
N VAL A 49 -2.22 -7.07 20.07
CA VAL A 49 -2.69 -8.47 20.12
C VAL A 49 -1.54 -9.49 20.09
N GLY A 50 -0.28 -9.03 20.03
CA GLY A 50 0.91 -9.87 20.05
C GLY A 50 1.21 -10.59 18.73
N LEU A 51 0.67 -10.12 17.60
CA LEU A 51 1.00 -10.66 16.27
C LEU A 51 2.34 -10.11 15.73
N ILE A 52 2.71 -8.91 16.16
CA ILE A 52 4.03 -8.32 15.93
C ILE A 52 4.55 -7.73 17.26
N SER A 53 5.84 -7.49 17.35
CA SER A 53 6.46 -6.79 18.48
C SER A 53 6.22 -5.28 18.43
N ASP A 54 6.42 -4.60 19.57
CA ASP A 54 6.42 -3.14 19.64
C ASP A 54 7.51 -2.52 18.75
N ASP A 55 8.68 -3.17 18.65
CA ASP A 55 9.78 -2.71 17.80
C ASP A 55 9.41 -2.82 16.31
N GLU A 56 8.77 -3.92 15.89
CA GLU A 56 8.26 -4.08 14.52
C GLU A 56 7.17 -3.05 14.20
N ARG A 57 6.26 -2.77 15.14
CA ARG A 57 5.28 -1.69 14.98
C ARG A 57 5.96 -0.35 14.74
N ASP A 58 6.95 0.01 15.55
CA ASP A 58 7.61 1.31 15.45
C ASP A 58 8.37 1.46 14.14
N GLN A 59 8.99 0.38 13.66
CA GLN A 59 9.61 0.34 12.33
C GLN A 59 8.58 0.52 11.20
N ILE A 60 7.45 -0.18 11.26
CA ILE A 60 6.37 -0.03 10.28
C ILE A 60 5.83 1.41 10.28
N CYS A 61 5.50 1.95 11.45
CA CYS A 61 4.96 3.31 11.57
C CYS A 61 5.94 4.37 11.03
N SER A 62 7.24 4.24 11.33
CA SER A 62 8.27 5.14 10.81
C SER A 62 8.40 5.03 9.29
N ALA A 63 8.38 3.82 8.74
CA ALA A 63 8.45 3.63 7.29
C ALA A 63 7.22 4.22 6.58
N LEU A 64 6.04 4.08 7.18
CA LEU A 64 4.80 4.69 6.67
C LEU A 64 4.87 6.23 6.66
N ASP A 65 5.47 6.84 7.68
CA ASP A 65 5.71 8.29 7.71
C ASP A 65 6.68 8.73 6.60
N ASP A 66 7.75 7.96 6.38
CA ASP A 66 8.73 8.23 5.33
C ASP A 66 8.11 8.15 3.93
N ILE A 67 7.29 7.11 3.69
CA ILE A 67 6.52 6.93 2.44
C ILE A 67 5.56 8.12 2.21
N LEU A 68 4.82 8.52 3.24
CA LEU A 68 3.91 9.67 3.12
C LEU A 68 4.67 10.95 2.78
N ALA A 69 5.84 11.16 3.39
CA ALA A 69 6.67 12.31 3.12
C ALA A 69 7.22 12.29 1.68
N GLU A 70 7.61 11.13 1.15
CA GLU A 70 8.01 10.95 -0.25
C GLU A 70 6.88 11.32 -1.23
N ILE A 71 5.66 10.84 -0.96
CA ILE A 71 4.46 11.16 -1.74
C ILE A 71 4.20 12.67 -1.73
N GLN A 72 4.27 13.31 -0.55
CA GLN A 72 4.03 14.75 -0.40
C GLN A 72 5.09 15.62 -1.10
N ARG A 73 6.34 15.13 -1.22
CA ARG A 73 7.39 15.78 -2.00
C ARG A 73 7.25 15.55 -3.51
N GLY A 74 6.34 14.67 -3.93
CA GLY A 74 6.18 14.29 -5.34
C GLY A 74 7.34 13.43 -5.86
N GLU A 75 8.03 12.72 -4.97
CA GLU A 75 9.17 11.88 -5.30
C GLU A 75 8.75 10.45 -5.67
N MET A 76 7.56 10.02 -5.24
CA MET A 76 7.02 8.70 -5.54
C MET A 76 6.50 8.62 -6.98
N GLU A 77 6.93 7.60 -7.72
CA GLU A 77 6.38 7.23 -9.01
C GLU A 77 5.16 6.31 -8.85
N PHE A 78 3.97 6.80 -9.19
CA PHE A 78 2.76 5.99 -9.19
C PHE A 78 2.67 5.09 -10.43
N ARG A 79 2.38 3.81 -10.20
CA ARG A 79 2.34 2.77 -11.24
C ARG A 79 0.94 2.17 -11.35
N PRO A 80 0.27 2.27 -12.51
CA PRO A 80 -1.02 1.61 -12.72
C PRO A 80 -1.01 0.10 -12.48
N SER A 81 0.15 -0.57 -12.64
CA SER A 81 0.32 -2.00 -12.37
C SER A 81 0.17 -2.35 -10.88
N LEU A 82 0.32 -1.38 -9.98
CA LEU A 82 0.04 -1.52 -8.56
C LEU A 82 -1.41 -1.16 -8.21
N GLU A 83 -2.26 -0.88 -9.20
CA GLU A 83 -3.72 -0.77 -9.10
C GLU A 83 -4.23 0.46 -8.32
N ASP A 84 -3.88 0.60 -7.06
CA ASP A 84 -4.44 1.60 -6.14
C ASP A 84 -3.40 2.13 -5.14
N ILE A 85 -3.78 3.15 -4.35
CA ILE A 85 -2.88 3.75 -3.36
C ILE A 85 -2.44 2.78 -2.27
N HIS A 86 -3.30 1.85 -1.85
CA HIS A 86 -2.99 0.91 -0.75
C HIS A 86 -1.80 0.01 -1.11
N MET A 87 -1.62 -0.30 -2.39
CA MET A 87 -0.50 -1.11 -2.87
C MET A 87 0.82 -0.33 -3.03
N HIS A 88 0.79 1.01 -2.94
CA HIS A 88 1.98 1.86 -2.94
C HIS A 88 2.47 2.19 -1.52
N ILE A 89 1.68 1.85 -0.50
CA ILE A 89 1.98 2.01 0.93
C ILE A 89 2.49 0.68 1.49
#